data_AF-Q2NTL4-F1
#
_entry.id   AF-Q2NTL4-F1
#
_cell.length_a   1.000
_cell.length_b   1.000
_cell.length_c   1.000
_cell.angle_alpha   90.00
_cell.angle_beta   90.00
_cell.angle_gamma   90.00
#
_symmetry.space_group_name_H-M   'P 1'
#
loop_
_entity.id
_entity.type
_entity.pdbx_description
1 polymer ?
#
loop_
_entity_poly.entity_id
_entity_poly.type
_entity_poly.pdbx_seq_one_letter_code
_entity_poly.pdbx_strand_id
1 'polypeptide(L)'
;MSGPPKAVKEVSYAIVTYNGGSYVDFGRELSAQLRYYQRQMDGWQHIMTGEGEVMLEAPDGMQVTLNSFKKLAADVAGKVDKSELDAKADKSALDKKAEQTALETKADKSALGNYIAKTGGSLTGTLHFNGKGKSGGEQRSASLQYNPYAGGNMRTEFYSTDIINDHFEHRLILAKSNDLKWFVFKDDGSAYAMQGHWQNNSDRRIKSDIEKIENGLEKVETLTGYTYVLAEHRQAGVMADELEKVLPEAVGNSGDYHESDGTVVKNVKSVAYGSITALLIEAIKDLSAKVKAQQAEIDALKASMPVAQDATE
;
A
#
# COMPACT_ATOMS: atom_id res chain seq x y z
N MET A 1 -87.86 -99.85 5.17
CA MET A 1 -89.15 -100.37 5.68
C MET A 1 -89.57 -99.54 6.88
N SER A 2 -90.84 -99.09 6.91
CA SER A 2 -91.70 -98.82 8.07
C SER A 2 -91.06 -98.18 9.31
N GLY A 3 -91.36 -96.95 9.74
CA GLY A 3 -92.68 -96.38 10.01
C GLY A 3 -92.70 -95.86 11.48
N PRO A 4 -93.32 -94.69 11.79
CA PRO A 4 -93.05 -93.85 12.98
C PRO A 4 -93.97 -94.19 14.19
N PRO A 5 -93.83 -93.58 15.41
CA PRO A 5 -94.57 -92.33 15.69
C PRO A 5 -94.02 -91.36 16.79
N LYS A 6 -94.54 -90.12 16.70
CA LYS A 6 -94.76 -89.01 17.66
C LYS A 6 -95.21 -89.47 19.07
N ALA A 7 -95.25 -88.69 20.16
CA ALA A 7 -94.73 -87.41 20.66
C ALA A 7 -95.35 -87.26 22.08
N VAL A 8 -94.65 -86.71 23.09
CA VAL A 8 -95.30 -86.12 24.31
C VAL A 8 -94.51 -84.90 24.78
N LYS A 9 -95.23 -83.78 24.94
CA LYS A 9 -94.83 -82.50 25.53
C LYS A 9 -95.35 -82.49 26.97
N GLU A 10 -94.52 -82.22 27.97
CA GLU A 10 -94.93 -81.59 29.25
C GLU A 10 -93.69 -81.10 30.04
N VAL A 11 -93.48 -79.78 30.08
CA VAL A 11 -93.76 -78.82 31.18
C VAL A 11 -92.59 -78.69 32.16
N SER A 12 -92.05 -77.46 32.16
CA SER A 12 -90.91 -76.98 32.91
C SER A 12 -91.19 -76.93 34.42
N TYR A 13 -90.32 -77.56 35.21
CA TYR A 13 -90.08 -77.19 36.59
C TYR A 13 -88.67 -76.59 36.67
N ALA A 14 -88.58 -75.31 37.00
CA ALA A 14 -87.31 -74.63 37.24
C ALA A 14 -86.85 -74.95 38.66
N ILE A 15 -85.82 -75.79 38.78
CA ILE A 15 -85.09 -75.93 40.04
C ILE A 15 -84.18 -74.71 40.14
N VAL A 16 -84.52 -73.79 41.03
CA VAL A 16 -83.63 -72.71 41.44
C VAL A 16 -82.50 -73.36 42.25
N THR A 17 -81.37 -73.65 41.60
CA THR A 17 -80.21 -74.29 42.22
C THR A 17 -79.17 -73.31 42.76
N TYR A 18 -79.47 -72.02 42.84
CA TYR A 18 -78.48 -71.01 43.23
C TYR A 18 -78.59 -70.67 44.72
N ASN A 19 -77.74 -71.30 45.53
CA ASN A 19 -77.40 -70.82 46.88
C ASN A 19 -75.97 -70.30 46.86
N GLY A 20 -75.83 -68.97 46.90
CA GLY A 20 -74.54 -68.32 47.08
C GLY A 20 -73.87 -68.81 48.37
N GLY A 21 -72.60 -69.20 48.26
CA GLY A 21 -71.80 -69.73 49.38
C GLY A 21 -71.44 -71.22 49.30
N SER A 22 -71.80 -71.92 48.22
CA SER A 22 -71.38 -73.31 47.96
C SER A 22 -69.92 -73.40 47.45
N TYR A 23 -69.20 -74.49 47.75
CA TYR A 23 -67.88 -74.81 47.20
C TYR A 23 -67.83 -74.75 45.66
N VAL A 24 -68.96 -75.02 44.99
CA VAL A 24 -69.09 -74.94 43.52
C VAL A 24 -69.06 -73.49 43.03
N ASP A 25 -69.65 -72.56 43.78
CA ASP A 25 -69.64 -71.13 43.46
C ASP A 25 -68.26 -70.52 43.70
N PHE A 26 -67.60 -70.89 44.80
CA PHE A 26 -66.21 -70.52 45.04
C PHE A 26 -65.30 -71.05 43.92
N GLY A 27 -65.49 -72.29 43.47
CA GLY A 27 -64.74 -72.85 42.33
C GLY A 27 -65.02 -72.10 41.02
N ARG A 28 -66.25 -71.66 40.78
CA ARG A 28 -66.62 -70.86 39.60
C ARG A 28 -65.98 -69.47 39.67
N GLU A 29 -66.07 -68.80 40.81
CA GLU A 29 -65.51 -67.46 41.04
C GLU A 29 -63.98 -67.49 41.00
N LEU A 30 -63.34 -68.46 41.65
CA LEU A 30 -61.90 -68.70 41.57
C LEU A 30 -61.46 -69.00 40.13
N SER A 31 -62.21 -69.81 39.37
CA SER A 31 -61.87 -70.09 37.96
C SER A 31 -62.05 -68.87 37.05
N ALA A 32 -62.98 -67.97 37.35
CA ALA A 32 -63.14 -66.70 36.64
C ALA A 32 -61.97 -65.76 36.98
N GLN A 33 -61.60 -65.69 38.26
CA GLN A 33 -60.48 -64.87 38.74
C GLN A 33 -59.12 -65.37 38.20
N LEU A 34 -58.90 -66.69 38.15
CA LEU A 34 -57.69 -67.28 37.57
C LEU A 34 -57.62 -67.06 36.05
N ARG A 35 -58.75 -67.18 35.34
CA ARG A 35 -58.80 -66.84 33.90
C ARG A 35 -58.52 -65.36 33.65
N TYR A 36 -58.99 -64.49 34.55
CA TYR A 36 -58.70 -63.07 34.50
C TYR A 36 -57.21 -62.79 34.72
N TYR A 37 -56.59 -63.37 35.75
CA TYR A 37 -55.15 -63.24 35.99
C TYR A 37 -54.31 -63.81 34.84
N GLN A 38 -54.71 -64.94 34.26
CA GLN A 38 -54.01 -65.52 33.11
C GLN A 38 -54.05 -64.57 31.91
N ARG A 39 -55.22 -63.99 31.60
CA ARG A 39 -55.35 -63.00 30.51
C ARG A 39 -54.52 -61.75 30.75
N GLN A 40 -54.44 -61.27 31.98
CA GLN A 40 -53.57 -60.14 32.32
C GLN A 40 -52.09 -60.48 32.12
N MET A 41 -51.66 -61.66 32.56
CA MET A 41 -50.28 -62.14 32.39
C MET A 41 -49.92 -62.32 30.92
N ASP A 42 -50.82 -62.89 30.12
CA ASP A 42 -50.65 -63.03 28.67
C ASP A 42 -50.56 -61.66 27.98
N GLY A 43 -51.41 -60.71 28.39
CA GLY A 43 -51.36 -59.32 27.92
C GLY A 43 -50.02 -58.64 28.24
N TRP A 44 -49.51 -58.80 29.46
CA TRP A 44 -48.18 -58.31 29.84
C TRP A 44 -47.06 -58.99 29.04
N GLN A 45 -47.14 -60.30 28.83
CA GLN A 45 -46.16 -61.02 28.00
C GLN A 45 -46.14 -60.43 26.58
N HIS A 46 -47.29 -60.16 25.98
CA HIS A 46 -47.36 -59.55 24.65
C HIS A 46 -46.82 -58.12 24.61
N ILE A 47 -47.09 -57.28 25.62
CA ILE A 47 -46.50 -55.92 25.70
C ILE A 47 -44.97 -55.99 25.82
N MET A 48 -44.46 -56.92 26.63
CA MET A 48 -43.03 -57.04 26.95
C MET A 48 -42.22 -57.68 25.83
N THR A 49 -42.80 -58.63 25.09
CA THR A 49 -42.08 -59.46 24.11
C THR A 49 -42.53 -59.26 22.66
N GLY A 50 -43.67 -58.60 22.44
CA GLY A 50 -44.18 -58.34 21.10
C GLY A 50 -43.33 -57.36 20.30
N GLU A 51 -43.43 -57.41 18.98
CA GLU A 51 -42.63 -56.58 18.06
C GLU A 51 -43.38 -55.37 17.49
N GLY A 52 -44.67 -55.23 17.80
CA GLY A 52 -45.54 -54.20 17.20
C GLY A 52 -46.63 -53.70 18.15
N GLU A 53 -47.77 -53.35 17.57
CA GLU A 53 -48.97 -53.00 18.33
C GLU A 53 -49.61 -54.25 18.94
N VAL A 54 -49.98 -54.15 20.21
CA VAL A 54 -50.59 -55.21 21.02
C VAL A 54 -51.99 -54.76 21.38
N MET A 55 -52.99 -55.55 20.97
CA MET A 55 -54.38 -55.32 21.35
C MET A 55 -54.68 -56.05 22.66
N LEU A 56 -55.21 -55.33 23.64
CA LEU A 56 -55.69 -55.86 24.91
C LEU A 56 -57.19 -55.64 25.02
N GLU A 57 -57.92 -56.64 25.53
CA GLU A 57 -59.33 -56.51 25.88
C GLU A 57 -59.43 -56.18 27.37
N ALA A 58 -59.95 -54.99 27.69
CA ALA A 58 -60.18 -54.54 29.04
C ALA A 58 -61.35 -55.32 29.69
N PRO A 59 -61.48 -55.31 31.04
CA PRO A 59 -62.45 -56.13 31.76
C PRO A 59 -63.92 -55.81 31.42
N ASP A 60 -64.17 -54.64 30.84
CA ASP A 60 -65.46 -54.15 30.36
C ASP A 60 -65.76 -54.55 28.88
N GLY A 61 -64.86 -55.31 28.25
CA GLY A 61 -64.96 -55.75 26.86
C GLY A 61 -64.42 -54.75 25.84
N MET A 62 -63.86 -53.61 26.28
CA MET A 62 -63.31 -52.61 25.39
C MET A 62 -61.91 -53.01 24.90
N GLN A 63 -61.64 -52.91 23.60
CA GLN A 63 -60.30 -53.20 23.07
C GLN A 63 -59.42 -51.94 23.07
N VAL A 64 -58.23 -52.05 23.64
CA VAL A 64 -57.21 -51.00 23.72
C VAL A 64 -55.96 -51.47 22.98
N THR A 65 -55.47 -50.66 22.04
CA THR A 65 -54.22 -50.94 21.30
C THR A 65 -53.07 -50.17 21.94
N LEU A 66 -52.00 -50.88 22.28
CA LEU A 66 -50.78 -50.32 22.90
C LEU A 66 -49.56 -50.72 22.06
N ASN A 67 -48.53 -49.88 22.02
CA ASN A 67 -47.26 -50.27 21.43
C ASN A 67 -46.47 -51.18 22.39
N SER A 68 -45.87 -52.25 21.87
CA SER A 68 -44.93 -53.04 22.64
C SER A 68 -43.68 -52.23 23.01
N PHE A 69 -42.95 -52.67 24.04
CA PHE A 69 -41.70 -52.00 24.45
C PHE A 69 -40.64 -52.02 23.35
N LYS A 70 -40.59 -53.09 22.55
CA LYS A 70 -39.65 -53.19 21.42
C LYS A 70 -39.97 -52.17 20.32
N LYS A 71 -41.25 -51.98 19.99
CA LYS A 71 -41.69 -50.95 19.05
C LYS A 71 -41.39 -49.55 19.59
N LEU A 72 -41.68 -49.29 20.86
CA LEU A 72 -41.41 -47.99 21.47
C LEU A 72 -39.91 -47.64 21.45
N ALA A 73 -39.04 -48.61 21.73
CA ALA A 73 -37.59 -48.45 21.65
C ALA A 73 -37.11 -48.18 20.20
N ALA A 74 -37.68 -48.88 19.22
CA ALA A 74 -37.38 -48.65 17.81
C ALA A 74 -37.83 -47.26 17.32
N ASP A 75 -39.04 -46.84 17.71
CA ASP A 75 -39.59 -45.52 17.35
C ASP A 75 -38.76 -44.38 17.99
N VAL A 76 -38.24 -44.58 19.21
CA VAL A 76 -37.32 -43.62 19.87
C VAL A 76 -35.97 -43.60 19.15
N ALA A 77 -35.39 -44.75 18.82
CA ALA A 77 -34.13 -44.83 18.09
C ALA A 77 -34.20 -44.10 16.73
N GLY A 78 -35.32 -44.23 16.01
CA GLY A 78 -35.54 -43.55 14.74
C GLY A 78 -35.66 -42.02 14.85
N LYS A 79 -36.11 -41.49 16.01
CA LYS A 79 -36.19 -40.04 16.27
C LYS A 79 -34.91 -39.41 16.81
N VAL A 80 -33.92 -40.23 17.20
CA VAL A 80 -32.61 -39.79 17.72
C VAL A 80 -31.57 -39.68 16.59
N ASP A 81 -31.93 -40.02 15.35
CA ASP A 81 -31.07 -39.82 14.19
C ASP A 81 -30.78 -38.32 13.97
N LYS A 82 -29.59 -37.90 14.39
CA LYS A 82 -29.09 -36.51 14.25
C LYS A 82 -28.39 -36.27 12.93
N SER A 83 -28.36 -37.26 12.02
CA SER A 83 -27.66 -37.16 10.73
C SER A 83 -28.05 -35.90 9.94
N GLU A 84 -29.34 -35.53 9.93
CA GLU A 84 -29.80 -34.29 9.28
C GLU A 84 -29.33 -33.00 9.98
N LEU A 85 -29.18 -33.03 11.31
CA LEU A 85 -28.71 -31.89 12.10
C LEU A 85 -27.20 -31.70 11.91
N ASP A 86 -26.44 -32.79 11.88
CA ASP A 86 -24.99 -32.79 11.63
C ASP A 86 -24.68 -32.36 10.19
N ALA A 87 -25.51 -32.74 9.21
CA ALA A 87 -25.39 -32.26 7.83
C ALA A 87 -25.64 -30.75 7.68
N LYS A 88 -26.56 -30.16 8.46
CA LYS A 88 -26.80 -28.71 8.47
C LYS A 88 -25.73 -27.92 9.23
N ALA A 89 -24.94 -28.59 10.08
CA ALA A 89 -23.83 -28.00 10.83
C ALA A 89 -22.48 -28.08 10.09
N ASP A 90 -22.44 -28.61 8.86
CA ASP A 90 -21.23 -28.70 8.06
C ASP A 90 -20.68 -27.32 7.68
N LYS A 91 -19.77 -26.82 8.51
CA LYS A 91 -19.03 -25.56 8.33
C LYS A 91 -17.87 -25.68 7.34
N SER A 92 -17.68 -26.83 6.69
CA SER A 92 -16.61 -27.02 5.70
C SER A 92 -16.64 -25.98 4.57
N ALA A 93 -17.82 -25.45 4.23
CA ALA A 93 -17.99 -24.37 3.26
C ALA A 93 -17.50 -23.00 3.77
N LEU A 94 -17.52 -22.77 5.09
CA LEU A 94 -16.99 -21.58 5.75
C LEU A 94 -15.46 -21.66 5.91
N ASP A 95 -14.94 -22.84 6.26
CA ASP A 95 -13.49 -23.07 6.37
C ASP A 95 -12.78 -22.91 5.01
N LYS A 96 -13.43 -23.33 3.92
CA LYS A 96 -12.94 -23.10 2.54
C LYS A 96 -12.88 -21.64 2.12
N LYS A 97 -13.64 -20.75 2.76
CA LYS A 97 -13.59 -19.29 2.48
C LYS A 97 -12.52 -18.57 3.31
N ALA A 98 -12.00 -19.21 4.36
CA ALA A 98 -11.00 -18.65 5.26
C ALA A 98 -9.58 -19.22 5.05
N GLU A 99 -9.40 -20.22 4.18
CA GLU A 99 -8.06 -20.66 3.79
C GLU A 99 -7.32 -19.53 3.03
N GLN A 100 -6.32 -18.96 3.69
CA GLN A 100 -5.40 -17.96 3.15
C GLN A 100 -4.87 -18.36 1.75
N THR A 101 -4.67 -19.66 1.53
CA THR A 101 -4.24 -20.28 0.25
C THR A 101 -5.21 -20.01 -0.90
N ALA A 102 -6.53 -20.03 -0.66
CA ALA A 102 -7.54 -19.75 -1.69
C ALA A 102 -7.64 -18.25 -2.02
N LEU A 103 -7.34 -17.38 -1.06
CA LEU A 103 -7.24 -15.93 -1.25
C LEU A 103 -5.95 -15.54 -2.00
N GLU A 104 -4.82 -16.17 -1.67
CA GLU A 104 -3.54 -15.99 -2.37
C GLU A 104 -3.61 -16.44 -3.84
N THR A 105 -4.40 -17.48 -4.14
CA THR A 105 -4.64 -17.96 -5.51
C THR A 105 -5.57 -17.04 -6.30
N LYS A 106 -6.52 -16.36 -5.64
CA LYS A 106 -7.42 -15.37 -6.27
C LYS A 106 -6.78 -14.00 -6.46
N ALA A 107 -5.73 -13.67 -5.71
CA ALA A 107 -4.90 -12.52 -5.99
C ALA A 107 -3.96 -12.87 -7.15
N ASP A 108 -4.48 -12.84 -8.37
CA ASP A 108 -3.71 -13.04 -9.59
C ASP A 108 -2.63 -11.95 -9.72
N LYS A 109 -1.43 -12.25 -9.21
CA LYS A 109 -0.22 -11.41 -9.33
C LYS A 109 0.53 -11.67 -10.64
N SER A 110 0.04 -12.58 -11.51
CA SER A 110 0.68 -12.85 -12.81
C SER A 110 0.61 -11.61 -13.71
N ALA A 111 -0.49 -10.87 -13.64
CA ALA A 111 -0.64 -9.58 -14.31
C ALA A 111 0.42 -8.57 -13.87
N LEU A 112 0.77 -8.50 -12.57
CA LEU A 112 1.80 -7.59 -12.08
C LEU A 112 3.19 -7.91 -12.65
N GLY A 113 3.51 -9.20 -12.81
CA GLY A 113 4.75 -9.65 -13.46
C GLY A 113 4.85 -9.24 -14.93
N ASN A 114 3.69 -9.05 -15.61
CA ASN A 114 3.64 -8.54 -16.98
C ASN A 114 3.91 -7.02 -17.06
N TYR A 115 3.71 -6.28 -15.96
CA TYR A 115 3.96 -4.84 -15.90
C TYR A 115 5.34 -4.51 -15.30
N ILE A 116 5.78 -5.26 -14.29
CA ILE A 116 7.07 -5.07 -13.60
C ILE A 116 7.63 -6.43 -13.21
N ALA A 117 8.81 -6.77 -13.73
CA ALA A 117 9.50 -7.98 -13.33
C ALA A 117 9.88 -7.92 -11.83
N LYS A 118 9.68 -9.04 -11.12
CA LYS A 118 9.87 -9.14 -9.65
C LYS A 118 11.32 -8.98 -9.20
N THR A 119 12.27 -9.16 -10.13
CA THR A 119 13.71 -8.99 -9.93
C THR A 119 14.35 -8.59 -11.24
N GLY A 120 15.04 -7.44 -11.28
CA GLY A 120 15.53 -6.86 -12.53
C GLY A 120 14.40 -6.44 -13.49
N GLY A 121 14.75 -5.82 -14.61
CA GLY A 121 13.80 -5.37 -15.65
C GLY A 121 13.89 -3.86 -15.93
N SER A 122 13.36 -3.45 -17.08
CA SER A 122 13.31 -2.05 -17.53
C SER A 122 11.87 -1.65 -17.84
N LEU A 123 11.45 -0.46 -17.40
CA LEU A 123 10.22 0.18 -17.82
C LEU A 123 10.50 0.99 -19.09
N THR A 124 9.74 0.77 -20.16
CA THR A 124 9.94 1.43 -21.46
C THR A 124 8.92 2.53 -21.76
N GLY A 125 7.85 2.63 -20.98
CA GLY A 125 6.84 3.70 -21.08
C GLY A 125 7.02 4.80 -20.03
N THR A 126 6.34 5.93 -20.21
CA THR A 126 6.32 7.04 -19.25
C THR A 126 5.61 6.62 -17.96
N LEU A 127 6.24 6.87 -16.82
CA LEU A 127 5.65 6.64 -15.49
C LEU A 127 5.15 7.95 -14.90
N HIS A 128 3.86 8.00 -14.55
CA HIS A 128 3.23 9.16 -13.92
C HIS A 128 3.10 8.92 -12.41
N PHE A 129 3.73 9.78 -11.60
CA PHE A 129 3.66 9.71 -10.14
C PHE A 129 2.66 10.75 -9.61
N ASN A 130 1.49 10.31 -9.17
CA ASN A 130 0.47 11.17 -8.59
C ASN A 130 0.46 11.02 -7.07
N GLY A 131 0.68 12.11 -6.34
CA GLY A 131 0.63 12.12 -4.87
C GLY A 131 -0.01 13.41 -4.36
N LYS A 132 -0.73 13.31 -3.25
CA LYS A 132 -1.37 14.44 -2.54
C LYS A 132 -0.88 14.49 -1.09
N GLY A 133 0.43 14.32 -0.89
CA GLY A 133 1.01 14.34 0.45
C GLY A 133 0.98 15.77 0.99
N LYS A 134 0.50 15.99 2.21
CA LYS A 134 0.63 17.29 2.89
C LYS A 134 1.53 17.11 4.11
N SER A 135 2.55 17.96 4.23
CA SER A 135 3.43 17.98 5.40
C SER A 135 3.68 19.43 5.79
N GLY A 136 3.10 19.86 6.92
CA GLY A 136 3.15 21.27 7.33
C GLY A 136 2.59 22.21 6.27
N GLY A 137 3.38 23.23 5.92
CA GLY A 137 3.07 24.23 4.88
C GLY A 137 3.37 23.80 3.44
N GLU A 138 3.67 22.52 3.21
CA GLU A 138 4.05 21.99 1.89
C GLU A 138 2.98 21.03 1.36
N GLN A 139 2.61 21.19 0.08
CA GLN A 139 1.93 20.15 -0.68
C GLN A 139 2.95 19.40 -1.54
N ARG A 140 3.18 18.13 -1.20
CA ARG A 140 4.16 17.27 -1.86
C ARG A 140 3.49 16.41 -2.92
N SER A 141 4.11 16.41 -4.10
CA SER A 141 3.87 15.38 -5.12
C SER A 141 4.29 14.00 -4.59
N ALA A 142 4.00 12.94 -5.36
CA ALA A 142 4.53 11.62 -5.05
C ALA A 142 6.06 11.64 -5.13
N SER A 143 6.73 11.05 -4.13
CA SER A 143 8.19 11.01 -4.08
C SER A 143 8.76 9.69 -4.60
N LEU A 144 9.87 9.79 -5.32
CA LEU A 144 10.74 8.66 -5.60
C LEU A 144 11.84 8.63 -4.53
N GLN A 145 11.91 7.53 -3.78
CA GLN A 145 12.93 7.32 -2.76
C GLN A 145 13.77 6.08 -3.09
N TYR A 146 15.08 6.26 -3.15
CA TYR A 146 16.05 5.19 -3.31
C TYR A 146 16.81 4.98 -2.00
N ASN A 147 16.74 3.77 -1.44
CA ASN A 147 17.45 3.37 -0.23
C ASN A 147 18.53 2.33 -0.61
N PRO A 148 19.80 2.74 -0.85
CA PRO A 148 20.83 1.86 -1.41
C PRO A 148 21.21 0.66 -0.53
N TYR A 149 20.99 0.74 0.78
CA TYR A 149 21.41 -0.31 1.72
C TYR A 149 20.26 -0.70 2.64
N ALA A 150 19.96 -2.00 2.72
CA ALA A 150 18.92 -2.53 3.61
C ALA A 150 19.29 -2.26 5.08
N GLY A 151 18.37 -1.65 5.83
CA GLY A 151 18.61 -1.22 7.22
C GLY A 151 19.61 -0.07 7.37
N GLY A 152 20.12 0.49 6.26
CA GLY A 152 21.01 1.63 6.27
C GLY A 152 20.23 2.94 6.37
N ASN A 153 20.85 3.94 7.01
CA ASN A 153 20.26 5.27 7.17
C ASN A 153 20.52 6.21 5.98
N MET A 154 20.88 5.68 4.81
CA MET A 154 21.14 6.48 3.61
C MET A 154 19.97 6.39 2.66
N ARG A 155 19.58 7.53 2.08
CA ARG A 155 18.53 7.59 1.08
C ARG A 155 18.72 8.78 0.13
N THR A 156 18.20 8.61 -1.07
CA THR A 156 18.05 9.68 -2.07
C THR A 156 16.56 9.89 -2.30
N GLU A 157 16.10 11.14 -2.27
CA GLU A 157 14.71 11.50 -2.53
C GLU A 157 14.64 12.44 -3.74
N PHE A 158 13.64 12.26 -4.59
CA PHE A 158 13.38 13.09 -5.76
C PHE A 158 11.88 13.36 -5.87
N TYR A 159 11.47 14.62 -5.69
CA TYR A 159 10.05 15.01 -5.67
C TYR A 159 9.86 16.51 -5.85
N SER A 160 8.69 16.90 -6.38
CA SER A 160 8.23 18.29 -6.36
C SER A 160 7.42 18.63 -5.13
N THR A 161 7.46 19.90 -4.74
CA THR A 161 6.61 20.48 -3.70
C THR A 161 6.06 21.82 -4.14
N ASP A 162 4.82 22.08 -3.79
CA ASP A 162 4.20 23.40 -3.83
C ASP A 162 4.29 23.98 -2.40
N ILE A 163 5.04 25.07 -2.27
CA ILE A 163 5.14 25.84 -1.04
C ILE A 163 3.93 26.76 -0.99
N ILE A 164 3.02 26.47 -0.04
CA ILE A 164 1.71 27.12 0.01
C ILE A 164 1.86 28.64 0.07
N ASN A 165 1.27 29.32 -0.92
CA ASN A 165 1.29 30.78 -1.11
C ASN A 165 2.66 31.39 -1.42
N ASP A 166 3.61 30.62 -1.95
CA ASP A 166 4.95 31.12 -2.28
C ASP A 166 5.38 30.71 -3.70
N HIS A 167 5.87 29.48 -3.89
CA HIS A 167 6.37 29.02 -5.19
C HIS A 167 6.33 27.48 -5.30
N PHE A 168 6.45 26.98 -6.53
CA PHE A 168 6.65 25.57 -6.81
C PHE A 168 8.14 25.25 -6.97
N GLU A 169 8.59 24.14 -6.40
CA GLU A 169 9.98 23.72 -6.54
C GLU A 169 10.12 22.20 -6.63
N HIS A 170 11.20 21.76 -7.25
CA HIS A 170 11.64 20.38 -7.33
C HIS A 170 12.89 20.16 -6.50
N ARG A 171 12.96 19.04 -5.78
CA ARG A 171 14.04 18.73 -4.84
C ARG A 171 14.69 17.40 -5.17
N LEU A 172 16.02 17.39 -5.18
CA LEU A 172 16.86 16.20 -5.00
C LEU A 172 17.51 16.28 -3.62
N ILE A 173 17.23 15.29 -2.76
CA ILE A 173 17.76 15.24 -1.40
C ILE A 173 18.69 14.03 -1.27
N LEU A 174 19.90 14.28 -0.78
CA LEU A 174 20.84 13.25 -0.34
C LEU A 174 20.86 13.21 1.19
N ALA A 175 20.45 12.10 1.76
CA ALA A 175 20.36 11.92 3.20
C ALA A 175 21.38 10.88 3.70
N LYS A 176 22.11 11.24 4.76
CA LYS A 176 22.93 10.33 5.57
C LYS A 176 22.49 10.45 7.02
N SER A 177 21.67 9.51 7.48
CA SER A 177 20.91 9.62 8.72
C SER A 177 20.04 10.89 8.73
N ASN A 178 20.28 11.78 9.69
CA ASN A 178 19.54 13.03 9.82
C ASN A 178 20.23 14.20 9.09
N ASP A 179 21.42 13.99 8.50
CA ASP A 179 22.07 15.01 7.68
C ASP A 179 21.52 14.97 6.26
N LEU A 180 20.93 16.09 5.82
CA LEU A 180 20.27 16.22 4.53
C LEU A 180 20.97 17.30 3.70
N LYS A 181 21.30 16.98 2.45
CA LYS A 181 21.81 17.94 1.45
C LYS A 181 20.80 18.08 0.33
N TRP A 182 20.45 19.32 0.01
CA TRP A 182 19.31 19.67 -0.83
C TRP A 182 19.81 20.37 -2.08
N PHE A 183 19.36 19.86 -3.23
CA PHE A 183 19.51 20.48 -4.52
C PHE A 183 18.10 20.82 -5.01
N VAL A 184 17.85 22.11 -5.21
CA VAL A 184 16.51 22.65 -5.43
C VAL A 184 16.46 23.35 -6.78
N PHE A 185 15.39 23.13 -7.53
CA PHE A 185 15.09 23.78 -8.80
C PHE A 185 13.71 24.42 -8.67
N LYS A 186 13.63 25.74 -8.81
CA LYS A 186 12.39 26.49 -8.65
C LYS A 186 11.69 26.71 -9.97
N ASP A 187 10.41 27.01 -9.91
CA ASP A 187 9.56 27.37 -11.04
C ASP A 187 9.92 28.72 -11.68
N ASP A 188 10.59 29.62 -10.96
CA ASP A 188 11.23 30.83 -11.49
C ASP A 188 12.50 30.56 -12.35
N GLY A 189 12.89 29.29 -12.48
CA GLY A 189 14.06 28.86 -13.25
C GLY A 189 15.39 28.91 -12.49
N SER A 190 15.39 29.31 -11.22
CA SER A 190 16.58 29.30 -10.37
C SER A 190 16.91 27.91 -9.82
N ALA A 191 18.19 27.66 -9.53
CA ALA A 191 18.65 26.40 -8.96
C ALA A 191 19.70 26.62 -7.86
N TYR A 192 19.62 25.83 -6.80
CA TYR A 192 20.44 25.99 -5.60
C TYR A 192 20.97 24.66 -5.06
N ALA A 193 22.22 24.66 -4.61
CA ALA A 193 22.77 23.64 -3.71
C ALA A 193 22.72 24.20 -2.27
N MET A 194 21.61 24.01 -1.55
CA MET A 194 21.29 24.80 -0.34
C MET A 194 22.33 24.70 0.78
N GLN A 195 22.97 23.55 0.94
CA GLN A 195 24.02 23.32 1.95
C GLN A 195 25.40 23.05 1.32
N GLY A 196 25.57 23.38 0.04
CA GLY A 196 26.77 23.07 -0.73
C GLY A 196 27.12 24.18 -1.71
N HIS A 197 27.86 23.82 -2.76
CA HIS A 197 28.24 24.69 -3.85
C HIS A 197 28.60 23.86 -5.06
N TRP A 198 28.51 24.45 -6.24
CA TRP A 198 28.92 23.81 -7.49
C TRP A 198 30.45 23.84 -7.60
N GLN A 199 31.07 22.66 -7.77
CA GLN A 199 32.51 22.51 -7.94
C GLN A 199 32.86 22.08 -9.36
N ASN A 200 33.83 22.78 -9.96
CA ASN A 200 34.33 22.48 -11.30
C ASN A 200 35.73 21.85 -11.18
N ASN A 201 35.92 20.66 -11.78
CA ASN A 201 37.21 19.98 -11.76
C ASN A 201 38.26 20.77 -12.55
N SER A 202 39.43 21.03 -11.96
CA SER A 202 40.47 21.87 -12.57
C SER A 202 41.91 21.36 -12.34
N ASP A 203 42.12 20.06 -12.44
CA ASP A 203 43.47 19.47 -12.37
C ASP A 203 44.22 19.64 -13.71
N ARG A 204 45.53 19.91 -13.69
CA ARG A 204 46.34 20.06 -14.92
C ARG A 204 46.38 18.77 -15.75
N ARG A 205 46.28 17.59 -15.11
CA ARG A 205 46.39 16.28 -15.77
C ARG A 205 45.20 15.95 -16.67
N ILE A 206 44.08 16.66 -16.50
CA ILE A 206 42.87 16.48 -17.30
C ILE A 206 42.69 17.60 -18.34
N LYS A 207 43.76 18.37 -18.65
CA LYS A 207 43.74 19.49 -19.59
C LYS A 207 44.89 19.38 -20.60
N SER A 208 44.61 19.70 -21.87
CA SER A 208 45.59 19.87 -22.96
C SER A 208 45.54 21.31 -23.49
N ASP A 209 46.46 21.67 -24.39
CA ASP A 209 46.44 22.94 -25.14
C ASP A 209 46.29 24.17 -24.23
N ILE A 210 47.13 24.21 -23.18
CA ILE A 210 47.06 25.23 -22.14
C ILE A 210 47.82 26.47 -22.59
N GLU A 211 47.07 27.53 -22.90
CA GLU A 211 47.61 28.85 -23.22
C GLU A 211 47.27 29.86 -22.11
N LYS A 212 48.17 30.84 -21.91
CA LYS A 212 47.93 31.94 -20.99
C LYS A 212 47.02 32.96 -21.66
N ILE A 213 46.07 33.53 -20.91
CA ILE A 213 45.28 34.67 -21.38
C ILE A 213 46.18 35.90 -21.42
N GLU A 214 46.51 36.37 -22.61
CA GLU A 214 47.28 37.59 -22.80
C GLU A 214 46.37 38.83 -22.92
N ASN A 215 46.93 39.99 -22.60
CA ASN A 215 46.29 41.31 -22.64
C ASN A 215 44.97 41.33 -21.85
N GLY A 216 45.00 40.79 -20.62
CA GLY A 216 43.82 40.64 -19.78
C GLY A 216 43.17 41.98 -19.47
N LEU A 217 43.98 43.01 -19.18
CA LEU A 217 43.44 44.33 -18.83
C LEU A 217 42.73 44.97 -20.04
N GLU A 218 43.37 44.94 -21.21
CA GLU A 218 42.79 45.50 -22.44
C GLU A 218 41.48 44.80 -22.79
N LYS A 219 41.42 43.47 -22.66
CA LYS A 219 40.21 42.69 -22.89
C LYS A 219 39.08 43.09 -21.92
N VAL A 220 39.38 43.19 -20.62
CA VAL A 220 38.37 43.57 -19.61
C VAL A 220 37.88 45.01 -19.82
N GLU A 221 38.75 45.93 -20.23
CA GLU A 221 38.39 47.32 -20.54
C GLU A 221 37.38 47.44 -21.69
N THR A 222 37.25 46.43 -22.55
CA THR A 222 36.20 46.39 -23.60
C THR A 222 34.85 45.88 -23.13
N LEU A 223 34.77 45.26 -21.95
CA LEU A 223 33.55 44.66 -21.41
C LEU A 223 32.78 45.68 -20.57
N THR A 224 31.45 45.64 -20.65
CA THR A 224 30.59 46.45 -19.80
C THR A 224 29.82 45.59 -18.80
N GLY A 225 29.81 46.02 -17.54
CA GLY A 225 28.93 45.46 -16.52
C GLY A 225 27.53 46.07 -16.63
N TYR A 226 26.51 45.24 -16.79
CA TYR A 226 25.13 45.66 -16.94
C TYR A 226 24.29 45.24 -15.74
N THR A 227 23.23 46.00 -15.48
CA THR A 227 22.08 45.49 -14.72
C THR A 227 20.90 45.39 -15.66
N TYR A 228 20.14 44.31 -15.58
CA TYR A 228 19.03 44.01 -16.49
C TYR A 228 17.94 43.26 -15.74
N VAL A 229 16.76 43.15 -16.35
CA VAL A 229 15.65 42.34 -15.83
C VAL A 229 15.53 41.10 -16.71
N LEU A 230 15.51 39.93 -16.09
CA LEU A 230 15.27 38.65 -16.75
C LEU A 230 14.27 37.87 -15.89
N ALA A 231 13.19 37.38 -16.51
CA ALA A 231 12.10 36.68 -15.81
C ALA A 231 11.64 37.44 -14.54
N GLU A 232 11.35 38.74 -14.68
CA GLU A 232 10.92 39.63 -13.58
C GLU A 232 11.96 39.88 -12.46
N HIS A 233 13.15 39.28 -12.54
CA HIS A 233 14.21 39.48 -11.56
C HIS A 233 15.26 40.47 -12.05
N ARG A 234 15.56 41.49 -11.23
CA ARG A 234 16.68 42.40 -11.47
C ARG A 234 17.99 41.68 -11.17
N GLN A 235 18.87 41.61 -12.16
CA GLN A 235 20.15 40.92 -12.11
C GLN A 235 21.29 41.84 -12.57
N ALA A 236 22.53 41.39 -12.35
CA ALA A 236 23.74 42.05 -12.84
C ALA A 236 24.62 41.03 -13.55
N GLY A 237 25.26 41.44 -14.65
CA GLY A 237 26.04 40.54 -15.49
C GLY A 237 26.74 41.23 -16.64
N VAL A 238 27.15 40.43 -17.64
CA VAL A 238 27.80 40.88 -18.87
C VAL A 238 27.01 40.37 -20.08
N MET A 239 27.12 41.02 -21.23
CA MET A 239 26.51 40.52 -22.46
C MET A 239 27.41 39.44 -23.07
N ALA A 240 26.83 38.27 -23.37
CA ALA A 240 27.58 37.15 -23.92
C ALA A 240 28.27 37.48 -25.26
N ASP A 241 27.66 38.34 -26.09
CA ASP A 241 28.23 38.78 -27.38
C ASP A 241 29.48 39.66 -27.24
N GLU A 242 29.60 40.41 -26.14
CA GLU A 242 30.80 41.18 -25.84
C GLU A 242 31.89 40.24 -25.30
N LEU A 243 31.52 39.36 -24.38
CA LEU A 243 32.45 38.41 -23.77
C LEU A 243 33.03 37.43 -24.78
N GLU A 244 32.24 36.95 -25.73
CA GLU A 244 32.68 35.99 -26.76
C GLU A 244 33.85 36.52 -27.60
N LYS A 245 33.93 37.85 -27.81
CA LYS A 245 35.02 38.47 -28.59
C LYS A 245 36.38 38.42 -27.89
N VAL A 246 36.39 38.32 -26.55
CA VAL A 246 37.61 38.44 -25.74
C VAL A 246 37.95 37.18 -24.94
N LEU A 247 36.94 36.37 -24.60
CA LEU A 247 37.02 35.12 -23.87
C LEU A 247 35.90 34.15 -24.34
N PRO A 248 35.98 33.63 -25.58
CA PRO A 248 34.95 32.73 -26.14
C PRO A 248 34.76 31.45 -25.32
N GLU A 249 35.79 30.99 -24.59
CA GLU A 249 35.75 29.80 -23.75
C GLU A 249 34.79 29.92 -22.55
N ALA A 250 34.39 31.16 -22.20
CA ALA A 250 33.40 31.42 -21.16
C ALA A 250 31.96 31.52 -21.69
N VAL A 251 31.75 31.38 -23.01
CA VAL A 251 30.43 31.49 -23.65
C VAL A 251 30.01 30.12 -24.18
N GLY A 252 28.79 29.72 -23.83
CA GLY A 252 28.14 28.50 -24.30
C GLY A 252 26.81 28.80 -25.00
N ASN A 253 26.15 27.77 -25.50
CA ASN A 253 24.80 27.83 -26.05
C ASN A 253 23.86 27.04 -25.13
N SER A 254 22.84 27.71 -24.58
CA SER A 254 21.84 27.11 -23.68
C SER A 254 20.61 26.56 -24.40
N GLY A 255 20.59 26.57 -25.73
CA GLY A 255 19.46 26.16 -26.55
C GLY A 255 18.48 27.29 -26.81
N ASP A 256 17.24 26.93 -27.16
CA ASP A 256 16.18 27.88 -27.47
C ASP A 256 15.53 28.37 -26.17
N TYR A 257 15.31 29.69 -26.07
CA TYR A 257 14.61 30.31 -24.96
C TYR A 257 13.15 30.57 -25.35
N HIS A 258 12.25 30.11 -24.51
CA HIS A 258 10.81 30.16 -24.73
C HIS A 258 10.17 31.15 -23.76
N GLU A 259 9.50 32.15 -24.32
CA GLU A 259 8.69 33.09 -23.57
C GLU A 259 7.29 32.54 -23.31
N SER A 260 6.63 33.09 -22.30
CA SER A 260 5.25 32.70 -21.95
C SER A 260 4.22 33.02 -23.05
N ASP A 261 4.52 33.99 -23.93
CA ASP A 261 3.69 34.35 -25.08
C ASP A 261 3.92 33.43 -26.31
N GLY A 262 4.81 32.45 -26.19
CA GLY A 262 5.17 31.51 -27.26
C GLY A 262 6.29 32.00 -28.18
N THR A 263 6.85 33.19 -27.95
CA THR A 263 8.04 33.68 -28.67
C THR A 263 9.24 32.79 -28.35
N VAL A 264 10.05 32.51 -29.38
CA VAL A 264 11.25 31.66 -29.26
C VAL A 264 12.47 32.42 -29.74
N VAL A 265 13.44 32.60 -28.84
CA VAL A 265 14.78 33.09 -29.19
C VAL A 265 15.69 31.88 -29.36
N LYS A 266 16.20 31.67 -30.57
CA LYS A 266 17.00 30.47 -30.88
C LYS A 266 18.46 30.62 -30.47
N ASN A 267 19.08 29.51 -30.07
CA ASN A 267 20.52 29.42 -29.79
C ASN A 267 21.01 30.51 -28.81
N VAL A 268 20.32 30.67 -27.69
CA VAL A 268 20.67 31.69 -26.70
C VAL A 268 22.06 31.41 -26.14
N LYS A 269 22.87 32.47 -26.10
CA LYS A 269 24.21 32.41 -25.51
C LYS A 269 24.12 32.48 -24.00
N SER A 270 24.91 31.63 -23.34
CA SER A 270 25.03 31.54 -21.88
C SER A 270 26.45 31.85 -21.42
N VAL A 271 26.61 32.36 -20.21
CA VAL A 271 27.91 32.73 -19.66
C VAL A 271 28.31 31.80 -18.51
N ALA A 272 29.49 31.20 -18.61
CA ALA A 272 30.15 30.51 -17.51
C ALA A 272 30.86 31.53 -16.62
N TYR A 273 30.13 32.17 -15.71
CA TYR A 273 30.65 33.27 -14.89
C TYR A 273 31.93 32.92 -14.11
N GLY A 274 32.07 31.67 -13.65
CA GLY A 274 33.30 31.21 -12.98
C GLY A 274 34.54 31.25 -13.87
N SER A 275 34.39 31.14 -15.18
CA SER A 275 35.50 31.23 -16.14
C SER A 275 36.01 32.66 -16.33
N ILE A 276 35.16 33.67 -16.14
CA ILE A 276 35.55 35.09 -16.24
C ILE A 276 36.66 35.42 -15.24
N THR A 277 36.69 34.76 -14.08
CA THR A 277 37.75 34.95 -13.08
C THR A 277 39.15 34.72 -13.65
N ALA A 278 39.33 33.82 -14.62
CA ALA A 278 40.63 33.60 -15.26
C ALA A 278 41.12 34.86 -16.01
N LEU A 279 40.22 35.52 -16.75
CA LEU A 279 40.52 36.78 -17.42
C LEU A 279 40.79 37.92 -16.42
N LEU A 280 39.99 38.01 -15.36
CA LEU A 280 40.18 39.03 -14.32
C LEU A 280 41.52 38.89 -13.59
N ILE A 281 42.01 37.66 -13.36
CA ILE A 281 43.33 37.41 -12.77
C ILE A 281 44.44 38.04 -13.62
N GLU A 282 44.42 37.81 -14.94
CA GLU A 282 45.44 38.38 -15.84
C GLU A 282 45.27 39.90 -15.98
N ALA A 283 44.04 40.41 -16.00
CA ALA A 283 43.79 41.86 -15.99
C ALA A 283 44.37 42.57 -14.76
N ILE A 284 44.24 41.97 -13.57
CA ILE A 284 44.81 42.52 -12.34
C ILE A 284 46.34 42.47 -12.39
N LYS A 285 46.94 41.42 -12.96
CA LYS A 285 48.39 41.32 -13.12
C LYS A 285 48.92 42.40 -14.07
N ASP A 286 48.26 42.61 -15.20
CA ASP A 286 48.59 43.65 -16.17
C ASP A 286 48.49 45.05 -15.52
N LEU A 287 47.39 45.32 -14.80
CA LEU A 287 47.21 46.56 -14.06
C LEU A 287 48.30 46.75 -13.00
N SER A 288 48.64 45.70 -12.25
CA SER A 288 49.71 45.74 -11.24
C SER A 288 51.07 46.06 -11.87
N ALA A 289 51.36 45.53 -13.05
CA ALA A 289 52.57 45.85 -13.79
C ALA A 289 52.62 47.33 -14.20
N LYS A 290 51.52 47.88 -14.72
CA LYS A 290 51.41 49.32 -15.05
C LYS A 290 51.61 50.20 -13.82
N VAL A 291 50.97 49.88 -12.70
CA VAL A 291 51.11 50.64 -11.44
C VAL A 291 52.56 50.64 -10.94
N LYS A 292 53.25 49.49 -10.98
CA LYS A 292 54.67 49.40 -10.57
C LYS A 292 55.58 50.23 -11.48
N ALA A 293 55.33 50.20 -12.79
CA ALA A 293 56.08 51.01 -13.75
C ALA A 293 55.90 52.51 -13.47
N GLN A 294 54.65 52.95 -13.29
CA GLN A 294 54.33 54.34 -12.95
C GLN A 294 54.96 54.78 -11.61
N GLN A 295 54.96 53.91 -10.59
CA GLN A 295 55.58 54.23 -9.31
C GLN A 295 57.10 54.40 -9.45
N ALA A 296 57.76 53.53 -10.23
CA ALA A 296 59.19 53.65 -10.50
C ALA A 296 59.53 54.95 -11.23
N GLU A 297 58.69 55.38 -12.19
CA GLU A 297 58.85 56.68 -12.85
C GLU A 297 58.67 57.85 -11.88
N ILE A 298 57.66 57.80 -11.00
CA ILE A 298 57.45 58.82 -9.96
C ILE A 298 58.65 58.92 -9.03
N ASP A 299 59.20 57.78 -8.58
CA ASP A 299 60.35 57.75 -7.68
C ASP A 299 61.62 58.29 -8.35
N ALA A 300 61.84 57.95 -9.62
CA ALA A 300 62.93 58.51 -10.42
C ALA A 300 62.79 60.03 -10.62
N LEU A 301 61.58 60.51 -10.92
CA LEU A 301 61.30 61.94 -11.06
C LEU A 301 61.53 62.69 -9.75
N LYS A 302 61.03 62.18 -8.62
CA LYS A 302 61.26 62.77 -7.29
C LYS A 302 62.74 62.86 -6.92
N ALA A 303 63.52 61.83 -7.25
CA ALA A 303 64.97 61.85 -7.02
C ALA A 303 65.70 62.89 -7.90
N SER A 304 65.16 63.21 -9.07
CA SER A 304 65.73 64.21 -10.00
C SER A 304 65.32 65.66 -9.69
N MET A 305 64.31 65.88 -8.85
CA MET A 305 63.88 67.23 -8.47
C MET A 305 64.83 67.83 -7.43
N PRO A 306 65.37 69.05 -7.63
CA PRO A 306 66.18 69.72 -6.62
C PRO A 306 65.31 70.01 -5.40
N VAL A 307 65.82 69.71 -4.20
CA VAL A 307 65.22 70.15 -2.93
C VAL A 307 65.17 71.67 -2.99
N ALA A 308 63.98 72.26 -2.92
CA ALA A 308 63.82 73.69 -2.80
C ALA A 308 64.65 74.14 -1.58
N GLN A 309 65.74 74.88 -1.84
CA GLN A 309 66.47 75.56 -0.78
C GLN A 309 65.49 76.54 -0.16
N ASP A 310 65.09 76.27 1.08
CA ASP A 310 64.42 77.26 1.92
C ASP A 310 65.24 78.55 1.84
N ALA A 311 64.64 79.57 1.23
CA ALA A 311 65.15 80.92 1.30
C ALA A 311 64.97 81.38 2.75
N THR A 312 66.02 81.18 3.55
CA THR A 312 66.19 81.87 4.83
C THR A 312 66.34 83.37 4.54
N GLU A 313 65.31 84.14 4.86
CA GLU A 313 65.41 85.57 5.20
C GLU A 313 65.56 85.75 6.72
#